data_AF-A0AAX6DUQ2-F1
#
_entry.id   AF-A0AAX6DUQ2-F1
#
_cell.length_a   1.000
_cell.length_b   1.000
_cell.length_c   1.000
_cell.angle_alpha   90.00
_cell.angle_beta   90.00
_cell.angle_gamma   90.00
#
_symmetry.space_group_name_H-M   'P 1'
#
loop_
_entity.id
_entity.type
_entity.pdbx_description
1 polymer ?
#
loop_
_entity_poly.entity_id
_entity_poly.type
_entity_poly.pdbx_seq_one_letter_code
_entity_poly.pdbx_strand_id
1 'polypeptide(L)'
;MDIGLDMGEGGELIWATAGARTKEQGDCSRFKGNIPASCKKDPQVVDLPRKTPYSMQVANCCRGGVISTGIQDPANSASSFQLSVGRSGTTKKTVLLPKHFTLTAPGAGYACGAAKVVRPTRFISPDGRRMTQALMTWNVTCTSTQFLVRKTPTCCVALSAFYDETVADCPLCACGCHTRPTQPGRGCAEKDESGFARSVQCTPHMCPVRVHWHVKRDIGKYWRVGVTVTNFNYQKNYSEWNLGIQHPNFNNNLARAFGLNYKSLSDDTGMLWGIKRYNGLLREAGRFGHAQGELLFRKKDPSTFTLHKGWAFPRRVYFNGDSCAMPPPDAYPQLTTSV
;
A
#
# COMPACT_ATOMS: atom_id res chain seq x y z
N MET A 1 10.01 1.60 -3.47
CA MET A 1 9.97 0.18 -3.86
C MET A 1 11.34 -0.11 -4.39
N ASP A 2 12.06 -0.99 -3.72
CA ASP A 2 13.41 -1.38 -4.09
C ASP A 2 13.43 -2.89 -4.32
N ILE A 3 14.18 -3.33 -5.31
CA ILE A 3 14.31 -4.74 -5.68
C ILE A 3 15.73 -5.16 -5.36
N GLY A 4 15.88 -6.07 -4.41
CA GLY A 4 17.14 -6.77 -4.18
C GLY A 4 17.21 -8.01 -5.05
N LEU A 5 18.35 -8.18 -5.70
CA LEU A 5 18.67 -9.33 -6.55
C LEU A 5 19.83 -10.10 -5.92
N ASP A 6 19.75 -11.43 -5.91
CA ASP A 6 20.93 -12.27 -5.67
C ASP A 6 21.52 -12.71 -7.02
N MET A 7 22.67 -12.12 -7.35
CA MET A 7 23.41 -12.37 -8.59
C MET A 7 24.20 -13.69 -8.56
N GLY A 8 24.14 -14.46 -7.46
CA GLY A 8 24.76 -15.77 -7.34
C GLY A 8 26.29 -15.75 -7.30
N GLU A 9 26.91 -16.92 -7.56
CA GLU A 9 28.35 -17.14 -7.37
C GLU A 9 29.19 -16.92 -8.63
N GLY A 10 28.56 -16.62 -9.78
CA GLY A 10 29.22 -16.51 -11.09
C GLY A 10 30.05 -15.26 -11.32
N GLY A 11 30.18 -14.36 -10.33
CA GLY A 11 30.89 -13.09 -10.48
C GLY A 11 30.20 -12.09 -11.41
N GLU A 12 28.88 -12.25 -11.60
CA GLU A 12 28.01 -11.32 -12.32
C GLU A 12 27.97 -9.96 -11.60
N LEU A 13 27.76 -8.91 -12.37
CA LEU A 13 27.73 -7.54 -11.86
C LEU A 13 26.81 -6.66 -12.70
N ILE A 14 26.33 -5.55 -12.14
CA ILE A 14 25.47 -4.61 -12.85
C ILE A 14 26.34 -3.55 -13.52
N TRP A 15 26.44 -3.61 -14.84
CA TRP A 15 27.24 -2.67 -15.63
C TRP A 15 26.59 -1.29 -15.72
N ALA A 16 25.30 -1.26 -16.08
CA ALA A 16 24.54 -0.03 -16.25
C ALA A 16 23.07 -0.23 -15.92
N THR A 17 22.38 0.85 -15.59
CA THR A 17 20.94 0.87 -15.30
C THR A 17 20.25 2.01 -16.07
N ALA A 18 18.99 1.81 -16.44
CA ALA A 18 18.13 2.86 -17.00
C ALA A 18 16.72 2.74 -16.38
N GLY A 19 16.08 3.85 -16.04
CA GLY A 19 14.82 3.88 -15.27
C GLY A 19 14.96 3.56 -13.77
N ALA A 20 16.14 3.08 -13.34
CA ALA A 20 16.48 2.78 -11.95
C ALA A 20 17.95 3.13 -11.66
N ARG A 21 18.34 3.07 -10.38
CA ARG A 21 19.74 3.16 -9.94
C ARG A 21 20.04 2.10 -8.89
N THR A 22 21.29 1.64 -8.84
CA THR A 22 21.78 0.82 -7.73
C THR A 22 21.93 1.70 -6.49
N LYS A 23 21.57 1.18 -5.31
CA LYS A 23 21.68 1.91 -4.05
C LYS A 23 23.14 2.04 -3.61
N GLU A 24 23.92 0.98 -3.83
CA GLU A 24 25.33 0.90 -3.48
C GLU A 24 26.13 0.32 -4.64
N GLN A 25 27.30 0.90 -4.90
CA GLN A 25 28.22 0.41 -5.91
C GLN A 25 29.01 -0.83 -5.43
N GLY A 26 29.34 -0.91 -4.13
CA GLY A 26 30.21 -1.96 -3.59
C GLY A 26 31.67 -1.82 -4.03
N ASP A 27 32.46 -2.87 -3.84
CA ASP A 27 33.88 -2.90 -4.24
C ASP A 27 34.05 -3.23 -5.73
N CYS A 28 34.22 -2.17 -6.53
CA CYS A 28 34.55 -2.26 -7.94
C CYS A 28 36.04 -1.96 -8.23
N SER A 29 36.95 -2.06 -7.24
CA SER A 29 38.38 -1.70 -7.37
C SER A 29 39.12 -2.40 -8.51
N ARG A 30 38.61 -3.56 -8.96
CA ARG A 30 39.12 -4.31 -10.11
C ARG A 30 38.98 -3.57 -11.45
N PHE A 31 38.13 -2.55 -11.54
CA PHE A 31 37.87 -1.79 -12.75
C PHE A 31 38.59 -0.43 -12.70
N LYS A 32 39.58 -0.25 -13.58
CA LYS A 32 40.38 1.00 -13.66
C LYS A 32 39.72 2.12 -14.48
N GLY A 33 38.65 1.80 -15.22
CA GLY A 33 37.87 2.72 -16.05
C GLY A 33 36.56 2.04 -16.48
N ASN A 34 35.54 2.83 -16.85
CA ASN A 34 34.16 2.35 -17.07
C ASN A 34 33.66 1.48 -15.91
N ILE A 35 33.58 2.10 -14.73
CA ILE A 35 33.23 1.42 -13.49
C ILE A 35 31.76 0.98 -13.54
N PRO A 36 31.44 -0.29 -13.23
CA PRO A 36 30.06 -0.76 -13.18
C PRO A 36 29.18 0.01 -12.19
N ALA A 37 27.87 0.02 -12.45
CA ALA A 37 26.87 0.56 -11.52
C ALA A 37 26.83 -0.18 -10.18
N SER A 38 27.08 -1.49 -10.14
CA SER A 38 27.29 -2.22 -8.88
C SER A 38 28.08 -3.51 -9.07
N CYS A 39 29.05 -3.74 -8.18
CA CYS A 39 29.83 -4.98 -8.06
C CYS A 39 29.43 -5.80 -6.82
N LYS A 40 28.35 -5.43 -6.12
CA LYS A 40 27.80 -6.24 -5.03
C LYS A 40 27.22 -7.54 -5.56
N LYS A 41 27.27 -8.60 -4.75
CA LYS A 41 26.58 -9.87 -5.01
C LYS A 41 25.07 -9.75 -4.83
N ASP A 42 24.66 -8.87 -3.92
CA ASP A 42 23.28 -8.61 -3.49
C ASP A 42 22.83 -7.16 -3.77
N PRO A 43 22.90 -6.67 -5.02
CA PRO A 43 22.58 -5.29 -5.32
C PRO A 43 21.10 -4.97 -5.06
N GLN A 44 20.86 -3.82 -4.42
CA GLN A 44 19.53 -3.21 -4.33
C GLN A 44 19.35 -2.19 -5.44
N VAL A 45 18.29 -2.35 -6.23
CA VAL A 45 17.92 -1.47 -7.34
C VAL A 45 16.70 -0.64 -6.94
N VAL A 46 16.83 0.68 -7.06
CA VAL A 46 15.84 1.67 -6.65
C VAL A 46 15.27 2.36 -7.88
N ASP A 47 13.94 2.40 -7.96
CA ASP A 47 13.21 3.08 -9.03
C ASP A 47 13.48 4.59 -9.02
N LEU A 48 13.71 5.18 -10.19
CA LEU A 48 14.03 6.59 -10.30
C LEU A 48 12.80 7.49 -10.04
N PRO A 49 12.97 8.77 -9.66
CA PRO A 49 11.86 9.70 -9.48
C PRO A 49 11.12 10.03 -10.79
N ARG A 50 9.86 10.45 -10.70
CA ARG A 50 9.04 10.84 -11.88
C ARG A 50 9.62 12.00 -12.71
N LYS A 51 10.48 12.85 -12.13
CA LYS A 51 11.13 13.99 -12.79
C LYS A 51 12.50 13.66 -13.40
N THR A 52 12.79 12.38 -13.62
CA THR A 52 14.06 11.92 -14.19
C THR A 52 14.24 12.44 -15.63
N PRO A 53 15.44 12.87 -16.07
CA PRO A 53 15.67 13.28 -17.45
C PRO A 53 15.36 12.18 -18.47
N TYR A 54 14.86 12.56 -19.65
CA TYR A 54 14.44 11.60 -20.69
C TYR A 54 15.55 10.63 -21.12
N SER A 55 16.81 11.07 -21.11
CA SER A 55 17.99 10.24 -21.43
C SER A 55 18.21 9.07 -20.45
N MET A 56 17.64 9.13 -19.25
CA MET A 56 17.73 8.09 -18.23
C MET A 56 16.44 7.28 -18.08
N GLN A 57 15.44 7.54 -18.93
CA GLN A 57 14.14 6.88 -18.90
C GLN A 57 14.08 5.68 -19.85
N VAL A 58 13.27 4.70 -19.49
CA VAL A 58 12.78 3.61 -20.34
C VAL A 58 11.25 3.66 -20.46
N ALA A 59 10.67 2.93 -21.40
CA ALA A 59 9.22 2.88 -21.56
C ALA A 59 8.53 2.35 -20.30
N ASN A 60 7.55 3.09 -19.76
CA ASN A 60 6.80 2.81 -18.52
C ASN A 60 7.59 2.93 -17.20
N CYS A 61 8.72 3.65 -17.20
CA CYS A 61 9.35 4.18 -15.99
C CYS A 61 8.90 5.64 -15.75
N CYS A 62 9.37 6.35 -14.73
CA CYS A 62 9.79 5.88 -13.42
C CYS A 62 8.68 6.28 -12.44
N ARG A 63 8.53 5.60 -11.31
CA ARG A 63 7.43 5.84 -10.37
C ARG A 63 7.90 6.36 -9.02
N GLY A 64 9.20 6.57 -8.83
CA GLY A 64 9.78 7.00 -7.56
C GLY A 64 9.53 5.98 -6.45
N GLY A 65 9.37 4.72 -6.81
CA GLY A 65 9.11 3.63 -5.88
C GLY A 65 7.67 3.56 -5.33
N VAL A 66 6.72 4.35 -5.88
CA VAL A 66 5.29 4.32 -5.55
C VAL A 66 4.49 4.01 -6.80
N ILE A 67 3.91 2.82 -6.86
CA ILE A 67 3.01 2.39 -7.94
C ILE A 67 1.55 2.50 -7.49
N SER A 68 0.67 2.92 -8.39
CA SER A 68 -0.76 2.97 -8.13
C SER A 68 -1.34 1.56 -8.25
N THR A 69 -2.55 1.34 -7.74
CA THR A 69 -3.25 0.08 -8.06
C THR A 69 -3.70 0.12 -9.52
N GLY A 70 -3.74 -1.05 -10.17
CA GLY A 70 -4.26 -1.17 -11.55
C GLY A 70 -5.71 -0.70 -11.73
N ILE A 71 -6.42 -0.50 -10.62
CA ILE A 71 -7.79 0.02 -10.62
C ILE A 71 -7.82 1.54 -10.52
N GLN A 72 -7.02 2.14 -9.64
CA GLN A 72 -6.97 3.58 -9.45
C GLN A 72 -6.38 4.29 -10.67
N ASP A 73 -5.27 3.75 -11.18
CA ASP A 73 -4.54 4.31 -12.31
C ASP A 73 -3.78 3.19 -13.06
N PRO A 74 -4.42 2.57 -14.07
CA PRO A 74 -3.79 1.52 -14.87
C PRO A 74 -2.45 1.95 -15.48
N ALA A 75 -2.33 3.22 -15.91
CA ALA A 75 -1.12 3.73 -16.55
C ALA A 75 0.06 3.84 -15.57
N ASN A 76 -0.22 4.12 -14.29
CA ASN A 76 0.78 4.22 -13.22
C ASN A 76 0.88 2.96 -12.33
N SER A 77 0.25 1.86 -12.74
CA SER A 77 0.22 0.60 -11.98
C SER A 77 1.43 -0.31 -12.19
N ALA A 78 2.33 0.09 -13.08
CA ALA A 78 3.59 -0.57 -13.34
C ALA A 78 4.74 0.45 -13.36
N SER A 79 5.92 -0.01 -12.94
CA SER A 79 7.21 0.63 -13.23
C SER A 79 8.11 -0.39 -13.91
N SER A 80 8.96 0.09 -14.81
CA SER A 80 9.96 -0.71 -15.50
C SER A 80 11.32 -0.05 -15.38
N PHE A 81 12.36 -0.87 -15.43
CA PHE A 81 13.74 -0.42 -15.55
C PHE A 81 14.53 -1.49 -16.30
N GLN A 82 15.66 -1.09 -16.85
CA GLN A 82 16.57 -1.97 -17.56
C GLN A 82 17.88 -2.07 -16.81
N LEU A 83 18.38 -3.30 -16.68
CA LEU A 83 19.69 -3.60 -16.10
C LEU A 83 20.55 -4.26 -17.18
N SER A 84 21.76 -3.75 -17.36
CA SER A 84 22.78 -4.40 -18.18
C SER A 84 23.69 -5.21 -17.26
N VAL A 85 23.56 -6.53 -17.29
CA VAL A 85 24.37 -7.44 -16.47
C VAL A 85 25.63 -7.82 -17.23
N GLY A 86 26.78 -7.64 -16.59
CA GLY A 86 28.09 -8.06 -17.09
C GLY A 86 28.48 -9.42 -16.55
N ARG A 87 29.38 -10.11 -17.28
CA ARG A 87 29.91 -11.45 -16.91
C ARG A 87 28.84 -12.53 -16.74
N SER A 88 27.67 -12.32 -17.33
CA SER A 88 26.63 -13.35 -17.44
C SER A 88 26.89 -14.24 -18.66
N GLY A 89 26.34 -15.45 -18.66
CA GLY A 89 26.48 -16.39 -19.77
C GLY A 89 25.99 -15.81 -21.11
N THR A 90 26.53 -16.32 -22.22
CA THR A 90 26.22 -15.84 -23.58
C THR A 90 25.09 -16.61 -24.27
N THR A 91 24.54 -17.66 -23.65
CA THR A 91 23.52 -18.54 -24.22
C THR A 91 22.39 -18.80 -23.23
N LYS A 92 21.23 -19.24 -23.72
CA LYS A 92 20.08 -19.63 -22.86
C LYS A 92 20.40 -20.72 -21.83
N LYS A 93 21.47 -21.51 -22.04
CA LYS A 93 21.93 -22.54 -21.10
C LYS A 93 22.93 -22.02 -20.09
N THR A 94 23.67 -20.95 -20.43
CA THR A 94 24.75 -20.41 -19.60
C THR A 94 24.34 -19.20 -18.78
N VAL A 95 23.25 -18.51 -19.14
CA VAL A 95 22.64 -17.46 -18.31
C VAL A 95 21.98 -18.10 -17.09
N LEU A 96 22.40 -17.70 -15.89
CA LEU A 96 21.81 -18.14 -14.65
C LEU A 96 20.66 -17.21 -14.25
N LEU A 97 19.61 -17.78 -13.67
CA LEU A 97 18.52 -17.00 -13.09
C LEU A 97 18.92 -16.54 -11.68
N PRO A 98 18.62 -15.29 -11.31
CA PRO A 98 18.73 -14.87 -9.91
C PRO A 98 17.87 -15.80 -9.04
N LYS A 99 18.44 -16.28 -7.93
CA LYS A 99 17.78 -17.28 -7.08
C LYS A 99 16.84 -16.63 -6.08
N HIS A 100 17.26 -15.51 -5.51
CA HIS A 100 16.53 -14.81 -4.47
C HIS A 100 16.17 -13.39 -4.93
N PHE A 101 14.91 -13.05 -4.75
CA PHE A 101 14.37 -11.72 -5.00
C PHE A 101 13.83 -11.18 -3.68
N THR A 102 14.16 -9.94 -3.38
CA THR A 102 13.56 -9.23 -2.25
C THR A 102 12.89 -7.98 -2.78
N LEU A 103 11.65 -7.76 -2.35
CA LEU A 103 10.89 -6.56 -2.70
C LEU A 103 10.64 -5.78 -1.41
N THR A 104 11.31 -4.65 -1.28
CA THR A 104 11.13 -3.77 -0.14
C THR A 104 10.26 -2.58 -0.55
N ALA A 105 9.16 -2.38 0.17
CA ALA A 105 8.36 -1.17 0.05
C ALA A 105 8.34 -0.45 1.40
N PRO A 106 8.12 0.87 1.42
CA PRO A 106 8.00 1.60 2.68
C PRO A 106 6.88 1.01 3.56
N GLY A 107 7.24 0.39 4.68
CA GLY A 107 6.30 -0.11 5.69
C GLY A 107 5.97 -1.61 5.64
N ALA A 108 6.15 -2.28 4.50
CA ALA A 108 5.77 -3.69 4.31
C ALA A 108 6.90 -4.57 3.74
N GLY A 109 7.04 -5.78 4.29
CA GLY A 109 7.91 -6.83 3.79
C GLY A 109 7.17 -7.77 2.83
N TYR A 110 7.66 -7.89 1.61
CA TYR A 110 7.13 -8.83 0.63
C TYR A 110 8.05 -10.05 0.51
N ALA A 111 7.47 -11.24 0.49
CA ALA A 111 8.18 -12.46 0.16
C ALA A 111 7.96 -12.80 -1.32
N CYS A 112 9.04 -12.96 -2.06
CA CYS A 112 9.01 -13.30 -3.48
C CYS A 112 9.22 -14.80 -3.69
N GLY A 113 8.44 -15.38 -4.60
CA GLY A 113 8.63 -16.76 -5.04
C GLY A 113 9.81 -16.93 -5.99
N ALA A 114 10.00 -18.15 -6.49
CA ALA A 114 11.00 -18.46 -7.51
C ALA A 114 10.63 -17.83 -8.88
N ALA A 115 11.66 -17.51 -9.67
CA ALA A 115 11.48 -17.01 -11.04
C ALA A 115 10.89 -18.07 -11.97
N LYS A 116 9.78 -17.74 -12.63
CA LYS A 116 9.15 -18.57 -13.66
C LYS A 116 9.48 -18.06 -15.04
N VAL A 117 10.08 -18.90 -15.89
CA VAL A 117 10.42 -18.56 -17.27
C VAL A 117 9.16 -18.27 -18.09
N VAL A 118 9.18 -17.18 -18.85
CA VAL A 118 8.09 -16.76 -19.76
C VAL A 118 8.64 -16.42 -21.14
N ARG A 119 7.75 -16.08 -22.08
CA ARG A 119 8.13 -15.69 -23.44
C ARG A 119 9.12 -14.51 -23.39
N PRO A 120 10.24 -14.55 -24.15
CA PRO A 120 11.22 -13.49 -24.08
C PRO A 120 10.66 -12.15 -24.55
N THR A 121 10.93 -11.10 -23.77
CA THR A 121 10.46 -9.74 -23.96
C THR A 121 11.11 -9.15 -25.20
N ARG A 122 10.35 -8.37 -25.97
CA ARG A 122 10.85 -7.61 -27.12
C ARG A 122 10.90 -6.14 -26.76
N PHE A 123 12.04 -5.50 -26.99
CA PHE A 123 12.26 -4.08 -26.78
C PHE A 123 12.32 -3.39 -28.14
N ILE A 124 11.45 -2.41 -28.34
CA ILE A 124 11.44 -1.55 -29.52
C ILE A 124 12.25 -0.31 -29.16
N SER A 125 13.18 0.09 -30.03
CA SER A 125 13.97 1.30 -29.84
C SER A 125 13.09 2.55 -29.84
N PRO A 126 13.50 3.65 -29.20
CA PRO A 126 12.70 4.88 -29.14
C PRO A 126 12.33 5.47 -30.51
N ASP A 127 13.16 5.24 -31.53
CA ASP A 127 12.93 5.65 -32.92
C ASP A 127 12.02 4.69 -33.72
N GLY A 128 11.61 3.57 -33.11
CA GLY A 128 10.76 2.54 -33.72
C GLY A 128 11.44 1.64 -34.74
N ARG A 129 12.73 1.85 -35.05
CA ARG A 129 13.41 1.21 -36.19
C ARG A 129 14.10 -0.12 -35.85
N ARG A 130 14.45 -0.35 -34.60
CA ARG A 130 15.17 -1.55 -34.15
C ARG A 130 14.36 -2.29 -33.10
N MET A 131 14.17 -3.58 -33.30
CA MET A 131 13.65 -4.48 -32.28
C MET A 131 14.79 -5.35 -31.76
N THR A 132 14.93 -5.41 -30.44
CA THR A 132 15.83 -6.35 -29.76
C THR A 132 15.01 -7.29 -28.89
N GLN A 133 15.53 -8.48 -28.60
CA GLN A 133 14.84 -9.48 -27.81
C GLN A 133 15.72 -9.90 -26.64
N ALA A 134 15.12 -10.05 -25.46
CA ALA A 134 15.80 -10.63 -24.31
C ALA A 134 16.22 -12.07 -24.62
N LEU A 135 17.40 -12.49 -24.14
CA LEU A 135 17.81 -13.89 -24.21
C LEU A 135 16.81 -14.81 -23.49
N MET A 136 16.30 -14.33 -22.36
CA MET A 136 15.35 -15.01 -21.49
C MET A 136 14.54 -13.96 -20.70
N THR A 137 13.27 -14.26 -20.42
CA THR A 137 12.43 -13.45 -19.53
C THR A 137 11.84 -14.36 -18.46
N TRP A 138 11.69 -13.84 -17.26
CA TRP A 138 11.06 -14.51 -16.14
C TRP A 138 10.08 -13.58 -15.43
N ASN A 139 9.11 -14.18 -14.74
CA ASN A 139 8.17 -13.50 -13.87
C ASN A 139 8.38 -13.97 -12.42
N VAL A 140 8.34 -13.05 -11.47
CA VAL A 140 8.43 -13.30 -10.04
C VAL A 140 7.19 -12.72 -9.39
N THR A 141 6.47 -13.54 -8.64
CA THR A 141 5.33 -13.07 -7.85
C THR A 141 5.78 -12.84 -6.41
N CYS A 142 5.62 -11.61 -5.92
CA CYS A 142 5.88 -11.25 -4.54
C CYS A 142 4.55 -11.02 -3.82
N THR A 143 4.41 -11.63 -2.65
CA THR A 143 3.21 -11.52 -1.81
C THR A 143 3.56 -10.79 -0.53
N SER A 144 2.67 -9.90 -0.09
CA SER A 144 2.83 -9.24 1.21
C SER A 144 2.66 -10.31 2.29
N THR A 145 3.61 -10.41 3.22
CA THR A 145 3.55 -11.40 4.29
C THR A 145 3.39 -10.71 5.63
N GLN A 146 2.30 -11.01 6.33
CA GLN A 146 2.01 -10.42 7.66
C GLN A 146 3.08 -10.76 8.70
N PHE A 147 3.89 -11.81 8.49
CA PHE A 147 4.99 -12.18 9.38
C PHE A 147 6.24 -11.30 9.24
N LEU A 148 6.49 -10.73 8.04
CA LEU A 148 7.60 -9.79 7.79
C LEU A 148 7.16 -8.33 8.00
N VAL A 149 5.86 -8.05 7.86
CA VAL A 149 5.24 -6.74 8.02
C VAL A 149 4.98 -6.52 9.51
N ARG A 150 5.83 -5.72 10.17
CA ARG A 150 5.63 -5.07 11.50
C ARG A 150 4.65 -5.76 12.47
N LYS A 151 5.15 -6.18 13.64
CA LYS A 151 4.34 -6.77 14.73
C LYS A 151 3.14 -5.90 15.18
N THR A 152 3.13 -4.60 14.87
CA THR A 152 2.05 -3.68 15.21
C THR A 152 1.33 -3.16 13.94
N PRO A 153 -0.02 -3.16 13.92
CA PRO A 153 -0.84 -2.51 12.90
C PRO A 153 -0.43 -1.05 12.66
N THR A 154 -0.70 -0.55 11.45
CA THR A 154 -0.46 0.86 11.06
C THR A 154 -1.75 1.69 11.01
N CYS A 155 -2.90 1.05 11.20
CA CYS A 155 -4.21 1.67 11.23
C CYS A 155 -5.17 0.92 12.17
N CYS A 156 -6.22 1.61 12.59
CA CYS A 156 -7.32 1.05 13.37
C CYS A 156 -8.68 1.52 12.85
N VAL A 157 -9.74 0.83 13.27
CA VAL A 157 -11.11 1.13 12.88
C VAL A 157 -11.93 1.56 14.09
N ALA A 158 -12.76 2.57 13.91
CA ALA A 158 -13.80 2.96 14.85
C ALA A 158 -15.18 2.76 14.18
N LEU A 159 -16.15 2.22 14.91
CA LEU A 159 -17.49 1.94 14.41
C LEU A 159 -18.53 2.71 15.25
N SER A 160 -19.52 3.27 14.59
CA SER A 160 -20.63 3.96 15.25
C SER A 160 -21.90 3.84 14.44
N ALA A 161 -23.03 4.11 15.08
CA ALA A 161 -24.34 4.13 14.47
C ALA A 161 -25.07 5.42 14.86
N PHE A 162 -26.06 5.83 14.08
CA PHE A 162 -26.91 6.97 14.39
C PHE A 162 -27.93 6.68 15.49
N TYR A 163 -28.34 5.42 15.63
CA TYR A 163 -29.37 4.99 16.58
C TYR A 163 -28.80 4.45 17.89
N ASP A 164 -27.49 4.52 18.07
CA ASP A 164 -26.80 4.03 19.25
C ASP A 164 -25.70 5.02 19.62
N GLU A 165 -25.71 5.47 20.88
CA GLU A 165 -24.72 6.40 21.41
C GLU A 165 -23.37 5.71 21.65
N THR A 166 -23.34 4.37 21.70
CA THR A 166 -22.11 3.62 21.83
C THR A 166 -21.25 3.72 20.57
N VAL A 167 -19.97 4.04 20.77
CA VAL A 167 -18.95 4.06 19.72
C VAL A 167 -17.94 2.98 20.04
N ALA A 168 -17.85 1.97 19.18
CA ALA A 168 -16.77 1.00 19.24
C ALA A 168 -15.51 1.66 18.69
N ASP A 169 -14.77 2.36 19.56
CA ASP A 169 -13.56 3.06 19.15
C ASP A 169 -12.42 2.08 18.86
N CYS A 170 -11.34 2.61 18.27
CA CYS A 170 -10.12 1.85 18.04
C CYS A 170 -9.63 1.18 19.33
N PRO A 171 -9.17 -0.09 19.28
CA PRO A 171 -8.63 -0.77 20.45
C PRO A 171 -7.48 0.02 21.10
N LEU A 172 -7.45 0.02 22.44
CA LEU A 172 -6.39 0.65 23.21
C LEU A 172 -5.03 0.08 22.77
N CYS A 173 -4.07 0.97 22.53
CA CYS A 173 -2.72 0.61 22.12
C CYS A 173 -2.63 -0.26 20.85
N ALA A 174 -3.63 -0.22 19.97
CA ALA A 174 -3.68 -1.02 18.74
C ALA A 174 -2.40 -0.94 17.89
N CYS A 175 -1.76 0.22 17.82
CA CYS A 175 -0.52 0.42 17.03
C CYS A 175 0.76 0.49 17.88
N GLY A 176 0.67 0.04 19.14
CA GLY A 176 1.79 -0.07 20.08
C GLY A 176 1.90 1.14 21.02
N CYS A 177 1.77 0.90 22.31
CA CYS A 177 2.12 1.85 23.36
C CYS A 177 3.51 1.51 23.94
N HIS A 178 4.28 2.52 24.33
CA HIS A 178 5.51 2.29 25.07
C HIS A 178 5.20 2.05 26.55
N THR A 179 5.34 0.80 27.01
CA THR A 179 5.27 0.44 28.44
C THR A 179 6.69 0.52 29.05
N ARG A 180 7.06 1.67 29.63
CA ARG A 180 8.06 1.70 30.71
C ARG A 180 7.43 2.28 31.98
N PRO A 181 7.66 1.70 33.17
CA PRO A 181 6.86 2.00 34.37
C PRO A 181 7.15 3.35 35.02
N THR A 182 8.12 4.13 34.53
CA THR A 182 8.60 5.32 35.24
C THR A 182 8.26 6.66 34.60
N GLN A 183 7.62 6.72 33.42
CA GLN A 183 7.12 7.99 32.86
C GLN A 183 5.88 7.75 31.98
N PRO A 184 4.67 8.22 32.37
CA PRO A 184 3.55 8.32 31.45
C PRO A 184 3.89 9.37 30.38
N GLY A 185 3.63 9.08 29.11
CA GLY A 185 3.63 10.13 28.05
C GLY A 185 4.82 10.22 27.10
N ARG A 186 5.80 9.30 27.10
CA ARG A 186 6.90 9.37 26.12
C ARG A 186 6.59 8.91 24.68
N GLY A 187 5.38 8.39 24.41
CA GLY A 187 4.95 7.98 23.05
C GLY A 187 4.12 9.02 22.30
N CYS A 188 3.63 10.05 23.00
CA CYS A 188 2.56 10.92 22.53
C CYS A 188 2.77 12.30 23.18
N ALA A 189 2.98 13.37 22.39
CA ALA A 189 3.06 14.74 22.92
C ALA A 189 1.70 15.44 23.08
N GLU A 190 1.32 15.75 24.33
CA GLU A 190 0.93 17.14 24.59
C GLU A 190 2.22 17.97 24.42
N LYS A 191 2.14 19.09 23.68
CA LYS A 191 3.28 19.87 23.16
C LYS A 191 4.51 19.89 24.10
N ASP A 192 5.67 19.48 23.60
CA ASP A 192 6.93 19.49 24.35
C ASP A 192 7.98 20.35 23.60
N GLU A 193 8.66 21.25 24.32
CA GLU A 193 9.48 22.36 23.80
C GLU A 193 10.87 21.95 23.25
N SER A 194 11.14 20.65 23.11
CA SER A 194 12.50 20.11 22.90
C SER A 194 12.88 19.81 21.44
N GLY A 195 12.13 20.29 20.45
CA GLY A 195 12.54 20.28 19.04
C GLY A 195 12.65 18.90 18.35
N PHE A 196 12.45 17.78 19.06
CA PHE A 196 12.29 16.45 18.46
C PHE A 196 10.81 16.17 18.17
N ALA A 197 10.35 16.50 16.97
CA ALA A 197 8.97 16.29 16.56
C ALA A 197 8.61 14.79 16.54
N ARG A 198 7.78 14.34 17.49
CA ARG A 198 7.21 12.98 17.53
C ARG A 198 6.36 12.71 16.28
N SER A 199 6.37 11.47 15.78
CA SER A 199 5.80 11.15 14.45
C SER A 199 4.26 11.09 14.37
N VAL A 200 3.54 10.91 15.47
CA VAL A 200 2.06 10.74 15.47
C VAL A 200 1.37 11.51 16.61
N GLN A 201 0.13 11.93 16.38
CA GLN A 201 -0.74 12.58 17.36
C GLN A 201 -1.21 11.58 18.43
N CYS A 202 -1.29 12.08 19.67
CA CYS A 202 -1.67 11.31 20.86
C CYS A 202 -3.12 10.90 20.81
N THR A 203 -3.33 9.59 20.83
CA THR A 203 -4.64 8.97 20.91
C THR A 203 -4.50 7.71 21.76
N PRO A 204 -5.56 7.21 22.42
CA PRO A 204 -5.47 5.96 23.18
C PRO A 204 -5.03 4.75 22.34
N HIS A 205 -5.28 4.79 21.03
CA HIS A 205 -4.93 3.71 20.08
C HIS A 205 -3.52 3.84 19.45
N MET A 206 -2.92 5.04 19.49
CA MET A 206 -1.57 5.34 18.95
C MET A 206 -1.36 5.02 17.46
N CYS A 207 -2.44 4.97 16.67
CA CYS A 207 -2.38 4.60 15.27
C CYS A 207 -2.14 5.79 14.36
N PRO A 208 -1.22 5.71 13.39
CA PRO A 208 -1.01 6.74 12.36
C PRO A 208 -2.27 7.05 11.54
N VAL A 209 -3.16 6.08 11.35
CA VAL A 209 -4.40 6.25 10.59
C VAL A 209 -5.58 5.64 11.33
N ARG A 210 -6.72 6.33 11.34
CA ARG A 210 -8.00 5.81 11.80
C ARG A 210 -9.00 5.81 10.66
N VAL A 211 -9.74 4.72 10.51
CA VAL A 211 -10.89 4.63 9.63
C VAL A 211 -12.14 4.58 10.48
N HIS A 212 -13.02 5.56 10.34
CA HIS A 212 -14.29 5.63 11.05
C HIS A 212 -15.43 5.26 10.09
N TRP A 213 -16.16 4.21 10.45
CA TRP A 213 -17.34 3.72 9.74
C TRP A 213 -18.58 4.05 10.57
N HIS A 214 -19.43 4.92 10.03
CA HIS A 214 -20.60 5.41 10.72
C HIS A 214 -21.88 5.08 9.95
N VAL A 215 -22.76 4.28 10.54
CA VAL A 215 -24.07 3.97 9.97
C VAL A 215 -25.00 5.14 10.23
N LYS A 216 -25.36 5.91 9.18
CA LYS A 216 -26.08 7.18 9.30
C LYS A 216 -27.58 7.04 9.41
N ARG A 217 -28.23 6.49 8.39
CA ARG A 217 -29.69 6.41 8.37
C ARG A 217 -30.11 5.29 7.46
N ASP A 218 -31.13 4.58 7.91
CA ASP A 218 -31.90 3.69 7.08
C ASP A 218 -33.13 4.45 6.55
N ILE A 219 -33.30 4.55 5.23
CA ILE A 219 -34.44 5.22 4.59
C ILE A 219 -34.97 4.36 3.44
N GLY A 220 -36.17 3.80 3.63
CA GLY A 220 -36.89 3.07 2.60
C GLY A 220 -36.11 1.84 2.12
N LYS A 221 -35.70 1.85 0.84
CA LYS A 221 -34.97 0.74 0.19
C LYS A 221 -33.45 0.85 0.31
N TYR A 222 -32.94 1.87 1.00
CA TYR A 222 -31.50 2.15 1.08
C TYR A 222 -31.06 2.42 2.51
N TRP A 223 -29.80 2.10 2.79
CA TRP A 223 -29.12 2.52 4.01
C TRP A 223 -27.80 3.21 3.66
N ARG A 224 -27.40 4.14 4.51
CA ARG A 224 -26.26 5.02 4.25
C ARG A 224 -25.17 4.86 5.30
N VAL A 225 -23.93 4.83 4.83
CA VAL A 225 -22.73 4.79 5.66
C VAL A 225 -21.87 6.01 5.36
N GLY A 226 -21.41 6.70 6.39
CA GLY A 226 -20.29 7.65 6.30
C GLY A 226 -18.97 6.93 6.55
N VAL A 227 -17.98 7.18 5.70
CA VAL A 227 -16.61 6.70 5.88
C VAL A 227 -15.70 7.90 6.04
N THR A 228 -14.95 7.96 7.13
CA THR A 228 -13.94 8.99 7.39
C THR A 228 -12.58 8.35 7.59
N VAL A 229 -11.58 8.77 6.82
CA VAL A 229 -10.18 8.39 7.02
C VAL A 229 -9.46 9.57 7.62
N THR A 230 -8.80 9.38 8.76
CA THR A 230 -8.05 10.42 9.47
C THR A 230 -6.59 10.01 9.59
N ASN A 231 -5.69 10.90 9.19
CA ASN A 231 -4.25 10.78 9.36
C ASN A 231 -3.83 11.49 10.65
N PHE A 232 -3.23 10.73 11.56
CA PHE A 232 -2.63 11.20 12.80
C PHE A 232 -1.11 11.28 12.70
N ASN A 233 -0.50 11.04 11.54
CA ASN A 233 0.95 11.14 11.33
C ASN A 233 1.37 12.58 10.97
N TYR A 234 2.30 13.16 11.73
CA TYR A 234 2.85 14.51 11.48
C TYR A 234 3.94 14.53 10.40
N GLN A 235 4.55 13.39 10.12
CA GLN A 235 5.72 13.26 9.24
C GLN A 235 5.38 12.65 7.87
N LYS A 236 4.14 12.19 7.67
CA LYS A 236 3.77 11.41 6.49
C LYS A 236 2.44 11.86 5.89
N ASN A 237 2.50 12.14 4.59
CA ASN A 237 1.35 12.33 3.72
C ASN A 237 1.06 11.06 2.96
N TYR A 238 -0.22 10.75 2.75
CA TYR A 238 -0.65 9.61 1.94
C TYR A 238 -1.26 10.11 0.64
N SER A 239 -0.47 10.07 -0.43
CA SER A 239 -0.94 10.26 -1.80
C SER A 239 -1.50 8.96 -2.36
N GLU A 240 -2.52 9.03 -3.20
CA GLU A 240 -3.13 7.86 -3.86
C GLU A 240 -3.61 6.78 -2.87
N TRP A 241 -3.96 7.20 -1.65
CA TRP A 241 -4.40 6.31 -0.59
C TRP A 241 -5.66 5.53 -1.01
N ASN A 242 -5.80 4.31 -0.51
CA ASN A 242 -6.96 3.46 -0.75
C ASN A 242 -7.38 2.70 0.50
N LEU A 243 -8.65 2.31 0.51
CA LEU A 243 -9.26 1.42 1.48
C LEU A 243 -9.75 0.16 0.77
N GLY A 244 -9.36 -1.01 1.27
CA GLY A 244 -10.04 -2.26 0.98
C GLY A 244 -11.02 -2.57 2.11
N ILE A 245 -12.29 -2.79 1.80
CA ILE A 245 -13.32 -3.04 2.82
C ILE A 245 -14.02 -4.33 2.48
N GLN A 246 -13.90 -5.32 3.37
CA GLN A 246 -14.60 -6.59 3.24
C GLN A 246 -15.94 -6.50 3.96
N HIS A 247 -17.03 -6.53 3.19
CA HIS A 247 -18.39 -6.51 3.68
C HIS A 247 -19.31 -7.22 2.68
N PRO A 248 -20.19 -8.14 3.13
CA PRO A 248 -21.12 -8.86 2.25
C PRO A 248 -22.01 -7.97 1.35
N ASN A 249 -22.26 -6.72 1.73
CA ASN A 249 -23.11 -5.79 0.96
C ASN A 249 -22.37 -5.11 -0.20
N PHE A 250 -21.08 -5.37 -0.41
CA PHE A 250 -20.44 -5.01 -1.66
C PHE A 250 -20.84 -5.93 -2.83
N ASN A 251 -21.52 -7.06 -2.54
CA ASN A 251 -22.02 -7.97 -3.57
C ASN A 251 -23.25 -7.39 -4.27
N ASN A 252 -23.02 -6.56 -5.28
CA ASN A 252 -24.04 -5.92 -6.12
C ASN A 252 -25.07 -5.02 -5.40
N ASN A 253 -24.89 -4.75 -4.10
CA ASN A 253 -25.82 -3.92 -3.34
C ASN A 253 -25.36 -2.47 -3.19
N LEU A 254 -24.09 -2.12 -3.47
CA LEU A 254 -23.68 -0.72 -3.46
C LEU A 254 -24.31 0.02 -4.66
N ALA A 255 -25.20 0.97 -4.38
CA ALA A 255 -25.81 1.81 -5.41
C ALA A 255 -24.92 2.97 -5.82
N ARG A 256 -24.28 3.63 -4.85
CA ARG A 256 -23.48 4.83 -5.12
C ARG A 256 -22.47 5.10 -4.01
N ALA A 257 -21.32 5.64 -4.40
CA ALA A 257 -20.35 6.27 -3.50
C ALA A 257 -20.32 7.79 -3.76
N PHE A 258 -20.20 8.58 -2.71
CA PHE A 258 -20.15 10.04 -2.72
C PHE A 258 -18.86 10.52 -2.07
N GLY A 259 -18.21 11.52 -2.66
CA GLY A 259 -16.95 12.08 -2.15
C GLY A 259 -15.72 11.15 -2.27
N LEU A 260 -15.92 9.91 -2.72
CA LEU A 260 -14.89 8.89 -2.93
C LEU A 260 -15.14 8.15 -4.24
N ASN A 261 -14.06 7.67 -4.83
CA ASN A 261 -14.14 6.70 -5.92
C ASN A 261 -14.37 5.29 -5.36
N TYR A 262 -15.03 4.43 -6.14
CA TYR A 262 -15.32 3.05 -5.77
C TYR A 262 -15.10 2.08 -6.93
N LYS A 263 -14.58 0.90 -6.62
CA LYS A 263 -14.66 -0.28 -7.51
C LYS A 263 -14.68 -1.55 -6.67
N SER A 264 -15.48 -2.53 -7.09
CA SER A 264 -15.45 -3.88 -6.50
C SER A 264 -14.14 -4.59 -6.86
N LEU A 265 -13.53 -5.27 -5.88
CA LEU A 265 -12.39 -6.18 -6.05
C LEU A 265 -12.84 -7.64 -6.17
N SER A 266 -13.85 -8.00 -5.38
CA SER A 266 -14.51 -9.30 -5.34
C SER A 266 -15.98 -9.09 -4.96
N ASP A 267 -16.75 -10.18 -4.94
CA ASP A 267 -18.14 -10.18 -4.51
C ASP A 267 -18.33 -9.52 -3.12
N ASP A 268 -17.42 -9.71 -2.18
CA ASP A 268 -17.56 -9.21 -0.81
C ASP A 268 -16.59 -8.08 -0.44
N THR A 269 -15.78 -7.59 -1.39
CA THR A 269 -14.74 -6.61 -1.11
C THR A 269 -14.83 -5.42 -2.05
N GLY A 270 -15.06 -4.25 -1.47
CA GLY A 270 -15.03 -2.96 -2.16
C GLY A 270 -13.71 -2.24 -1.94
N MET A 271 -13.20 -1.58 -2.98
CA MET A 271 -12.10 -0.63 -2.86
C MET A 271 -12.60 0.80 -2.99
N LEU A 272 -12.17 1.66 -2.06
CA LEU A 272 -12.44 3.09 -2.07
C LEU A 272 -11.14 3.88 -2.11
N TRP A 273 -11.15 5.04 -2.76
CA TRP A 273 -10.00 5.94 -2.76
C TRP A 273 -10.40 7.39 -2.98
N GLY A 274 -9.51 8.31 -2.62
CA GLY A 274 -9.74 9.73 -2.79
C GLY A 274 -9.83 10.17 -4.26
N ILE A 275 -10.58 11.22 -4.50
CA ILE A 275 -10.72 11.90 -5.79
C ILE A 275 -9.51 12.82 -6.00
N LYS A 276 -8.85 12.68 -7.16
CA LYS A 276 -7.67 13.47 -7.52
C LYS A 276 -8.00 14.97 -7.46
N ARG A 277 -7.11 15.76 -6.85
CA ARG A 277 -7.26 17.21 -6.57
C ARG A 277 -8.37 17.61 -5.58
N TYR A 278 -9.10 16.66 -5.01
CA TYR A 278 -10.05 16.92 -3.91
C TYR A 278 -9.52 16.37 -2.60
N ASN A 279 -9.66 15.07 -2.37
CA ASN A 279 -9.21 14.36 -1.17
C ASN A 279 -8.25 13.20 -1.48
N GLY A 280 -7.69 13.14 -2.70
CA GLY A 280 -6.68 12.14 -3.10
C GLY A 280 -5.30 12.30 -2.44
N LEU A 281 -5.06 13.41 -1.74
CA LEU A 281 -3.91 13.61 -0.86
C LEU A 281 -4.42 13.74 0.58
N LEU A 282 -4.14 12.73 1.40
CA LEU A 282 -4.41 12.78 2.82
C LEU A 282 -3.18 13.40 3.52
N ARG A 283 -3.31 14.67 3.90
CA ARG A 283 -2.25 15.45 4.55
C ARG A 283 -1.94 14.96 5.94
N GLU A 284 -0.83 15.43 6.49
CA GLU A 284 -0.39 15.21 7.85
C GLU A 284 -1.46 15.60 8.90
N ALA A 285 -1.26 15.16 10.13
CA ALA A 285 -2.19 15.39 11.22
C ALA A 285 -2.53 16.87 11.42
N GLY A 286 -3.83 17.16 11.49
CA GLY A 286 -4.36 18.51 11.61
C GLY A 286 -5.71 18.67 10.92
N ARG A 287 -6.14 19.92 10.74
CA ARG A 287 -7.48 20.27 10.21
C ARG A 287 -7.79 19.63 8.84
N PHE A 288 -6.78 19.45 7.99
CA PHE A 288 -6.94 18.89 6.64
C PHE A 288 -6.41 17.44 6.53
N GLY A 289 -6.06 16.82 7.65
CA GLY A 289 -5.56 15.45 7.71
C GLY A 289 -6.67 14.40 7.66
N HIS A 290 -7.79 14.67 6.98
CA HIS A 290 -8.89 13.73 6.87
C HIS A 290 -9.55 13.75 5.50
N ALA A 291 -10.13 12.62 5.10
CA ALA A 291 -10.94 12.47 3.91
C ALA A 291 -12.27 11.80 4.29
N GLN A 292 -13.36 12.27 3.72
CA GLN A 292 -14.70 11.75 4.01
C GLN A 292 -15.43 11.38 2.72
N GLY A 293 -16.30 10.39 2.83
CA GLY A 293 -17.27 10.05 1.81
C GLY A 293 -18.46 9.31 2.38
N GLU A 294 -19.41 9.02 1.51
CA GLU A 294 -20.60 8.26 1.86
C GLU A 294 -20.83 7.11 0.90
N LEU A 295 -21.36 6.01 1.42
CA LEU A 295 -21.79 4.85 0.66
C LEU A 295 -23.30 4.70 0.82
N LEU A 296 -23.98 4.48 -0.30
CA LEU A 296 -25.40 4.19 -0.34
C LEU A 296 -25.58 2.76 -0.83
N PHE A 297 -26.13 1.91 0.04
CA PHE A 297 -26.38 0.51 -0.25
C PHE A 297 -27.88 0.27 -0.41
N ARG A 298 -28.25 -0.57 -1.37
CA ARG A 298 -29.59 -1.13 -1.54
C ARG A 298 -29.81 -2.20 -0.49
N LYS A 299 -31.04 -2.27 0.03
CA LYS A 299 -31.51 -3.44 0.78
C LYS A 299 -31.80 -4.56 -0.22
N LYS A 300 -31.15 -5.70 -0.05
CA LYS A 300 -31.41 -6.89 -0.88
C LYS A 300 -32.83 -7.41 -0.66
N ASP A 301 -33.28 -7.42 0.59
CA ASP A 301 -34.66 -7.67 0.98
C ASP A 301 -34.96 -6.83 2.25
N PRO A 302 -36.03 -6.00 2.26
CA PRO A 302 -36.42 -5.19 3.43
C PRO A 302 -36.56 -5.97 4.73
N SER A 303 -36.87 -7.27 4.65
CA SER A 303 -37.01 -8.18 5.79
C SER A 303 -35.70 -8.85 6.23
N THR A 304 -34.67 -8.87 5.37
CA THR A 304 -33.35 -9.47 5.67
C THR A 304 -32.31 -8.46 6.15
N PHE A 305 -32.60 -7.15 6.04
CA PHE A 305 -31.84 -6.12 6.71
C PHE A 305 -32.05 -6.29 8.21
N THR A 306 -31.28 -7.21 8.79
CA THR A 306 -31.25 -7.48 10.22
C THR A 306 -30.08 -6.69 10.76
N LEU A 307 -30.41 -5.73 11.61
CA LEU A 307 -29.44 -4.89 12.30
C LEU A 307 -28.67 -5.66 13.40
N HIS A 308 -29.12 -6.88 13.68
CA HIS A 308 -28.53 -7.79 14.67
C HIS A 308 -27.13 -8.31 14.25
N LYS A 309 -26.28 -8.52 15.26
CA LYS A 309 -24.95 -9.17 15.14
C LYS A 309 -23.96 -8.45 14.20
N GLY A 310 -24.08 -7.14 14.08
CA GLY A 310 -23.09 -6.32 13.36
C GLY A 310 -23.14 -6.42 11.84
N TRP A 311 -24.30 -6.79 11.27
CA TRP A 311 -24.50 -6.92 9.83
C TRP A 311 -24.13 -5.68 9.01
N ALA A 312 -24.31 -4.48 9.57
CA ALA A 312 -24.04 -3.20 8.92
C ALA A 312 -22.56 -2.75 8.98
N PHE A 313 -21.71 -3.54 9.65
CA PHE A 313 -20.31 -3.22 9.88
C PHE A 313 -19.38 -4.10 9.04
N PRO A 314 -18.22 -3.56 8.61
CA PRO A 314 -17.26 -4.32 7.83
C PRO A 314 -16.63 -5.44 8.67
N ARG A 315 -16.31 -6.55 8.01
CA ARG A 315 -15.59 -7.68 8.62
C ARG A 315 -14.10 -7.40 8.75
N ARG A 316 -13.53 -6.74 7.73
CA ARG A 316 -12.13 -6.34 7.66
C ARG A 316 -11.99 -5.03 6.92
N VAL A 317 -11.01 -4.24 7.33
CA VAL A 317 -10.61 -2.99 6.65
C VAL A 317 -9.11 -3.02 6.45
N TYR A 318 -8.68 -2.63 5.25
CA TYR A 318 -7.29 -2.49 4.87
C TYR A 318 -7.05 -1.04 4.45
N PHE A 319 -5.97 -0.43 4.92
CA PHE A 319 -5.52 0.88 4.47
C PHE A 319 -4.20 0.73 3.71
N ASN A 320 -4.18 1.11 2.43
CA ASN A 320 -3.03 0.91 1.54
C ASN A 320 -2.50 -0.55 1.52
N GLY A 321 -3.38 -1.52 1.76
CA GLY A 321 -3.04 -2.95 1.83
C GLY A 321 -2.67 -3.47 3.22
N ASP A 322 -2.43 -2.60 4.21
CA ASP A 322 -2.18 -3.01 5.60
C ASP A 322 -3.51 -3.31 6.30
N SER A 323 -3.60 -4.43 7.01
CA SER A 323 -4.79 -4.78 7.80
C SER A 323 -4.92 -3.86 9.01
N CYS A 324 -6.08 -3.21 9.16
CA CYS A 324 -6.35 -2.37 10.32
C CYS A 324 -6.84 -3.21 11.51
N ALA A 325 -6.51 -2.75 12.72
CA ALA A 325 -7.07 -3.31 13.95
C ALA A 325 -8.57 -2.99 14.04
N MET A 326 -9.40 -4.02 14.11
CA MET A 326 -10.85 -3.90 14.30
C MET A 326 -11.17 -3.89 15.80
N PRO A 327 -12.22 -3.17 16.26
CA PRO A 327 -12.78 -3.38 17.59
C PRO A 327 -13.32 -4.81 17.72
N PRO A 328 -13.44 -5.35 18.94
CA PRO A 328 -13.98 -6.68 19.13
C PRO A 328 -15.49 -6.68 18.82
N PRO A 329 -16.07 -7.77 18.27
CA PRO A 329 -17.45 -7.79 17.77
C PRO A 329 -18.53 -7.51 18.83
N ASP A 330 -18.24 -7.81 20.10
CA ASP A 330 -19.10 -7.55 21.26
C ASP A 330 -19.23 -6.06 21.60
N ALA A 331 -18.24 -5.24 21.21
CA ALA A 331 -18.28 -3.79 21.37
C ALA A 331 -19.06 -3.08 20.25
N TYR A 332 -19.49 -3.79 19.20
CA TYR A 332 -20.14 -3.16 18.05
C TYR A 332 -21.46 -2.51 18.46
N PRO A 333 -21.77 -1.29 17.95
CA PRO A 333 -23.02 -0.64 18.26
C PRO A 333 -24.21 -1.54 17.92
N GLN A 334 -25.12 -1.68 18.88
CA GLN A 334 -26.36 -2.40 18.70
C GLN A 334 -27.38 -1.45 18.10
N LEU A 335 -27.66 -1.66 16.83
CA LEU A 335 -28.72 -0.96 16.14
C LEU A 335 -30.06 -1.54 16.64
N THR A 336 -30.64 -0.94 17.69
CA THR A 336 -31.96 -1.32 18.18
C THR A 336 -32.98 -1.19 17.05
N THR A 337 -33.73 -2.24 16.78
CA THR A 337 -34.89 -2.16 15.88
C THR A 337 -35.85 -1.14 16.49
N SER A 338 -35.95 0.04 15.89
CA SER A 338 -37.03 0.97 16.22
C SER A 338 -38.35 0.24 15.99
N VAL A 339 -39.10 0.07 17.09
CA VAL A 339 -40.48 -0.44 17.13
C VAL A 339 -41.38 0.39 16.23
#